data_AF-F8UGW6-F1
#
_entry.id   AF-F8UGW6-F1
#
_cell.length_a   1.000
_cell.length_b   1.000
_cell.length_c   1.000
_cell.angle_alpha   90.00
_cell.angle_beta   90.00
_cell.angle_gamma   90.00
#
_symmetry.space_group_name_H-M   'P 1'
#
loop_
_entity.id
_entity.type
_entity.pdbx_description
1 polymer ?
#
loop_
_entity_poly.entity_id
_entity_poly.type
_entity_poly.pdbx_seq_one_letter_code
_entity_poly.pdbx_strand_id
1 'polypeptide(L)'
;MKIQNTINPPAQAGKEQGTDKRLTSGKILGIDYGTRRIGLAISDSGQSQAFVYDTLEAGAKTFAKIKNICDKEMIDKIVVGLPLGLSGEYTQKTEEAVCFIEALENQTK
;
A
#
# COMPACT_ATOMS: atom_id res chain seq x y z
N MET A 1 8.87 -5.62 6.46
CA MET A 1 7.78 -5.20 5.57
C MET A 1 8.32 -4.23 4.52
N LYS A 2 7.90 -4.34 3.25
CA LYS A 2 8.23 -3.36 2.18
C LYS A 2 6.98 -2.59 1.77
N ILE A 3 7.07 -1.28 1.64
CA ILE A 3 5.97 -0.46 1.10
C ILE A 3 6.26 -0.26 -0.40
N GLN A 4 5.27 -0.53 -1.25
CA GLN A 4 5.38 -0.35 -2.71
C GLN A 4 4.36 0.68 -3.19
N ASN A 5 4.85 1.66 -3.96
CA ASN A 5 4.01 2.65 -4.62
C ASN A 5 3.65 2.15 -6.02
N THR A 6 2.38 2.22 -6.43
CA THR A 6 1.88 1.54 -7.64
C THR A 6 2.03 2.35 -8.94
N ILE A 7 2.90 3.37 -8.96
CA ILE A 7 3.10 4.25 -10.12
C ILE A 7 4.53 4.20 -10.66
N ASN A 8 4.81 3.23 -11.52
CA ASN A 8 5.75 3.46 -12.61
C ASN A 8 4.91 3.89 -13.83
N PRO A 9 5.08 5.11 -14.39
CA PRO A 9 4.42 5.49 -15.64
C PRO A 9 4.92 4.60 -16.80
N PRO A 10 4.10 4.36 -17.86
CA PRO A 10 4.53 3.53 -18.97
C PRO A 10 5.49 4.33 -19.85
N ALA A 11 6.79 4.17 -19.62
CA ALA A 11 7.81 4.54 -20.60
C ALA A 11 9.01 3.59 -20.55
N GLN A 12 9.18 2.89 -21.68
CA GLN A 12 10.35 2.15 -22.17
C GLN A 12 10.43 0.65 -21.86
N ALA A 13 9.96 -0.12 -22.85
CA ALA A 13 10.30 -1.50 -23.06
C ALA A 13 11.81 -1.65 -23.32
N GLY A 14 12.50 -2.40 -22.46
CA GLY A 14 13.93 -2.65 -22.65
C GLY A 14 14.60 -3.44 -21.52
N LYS A 15 14.38 -4.76 -21.53
CA LYS A 15 15.18 -5.83 -20.88
C LYS A 15 15.36 -5.78 -19.35
N GLU A 16 14.64 -6.64 -18.65
CA GLU A 16 15.16 -7.26 -17.43
C GLU A 16 15.10 -8.79 -17.52
N GLN A 17 16.28 -9.37 -17.41
CA GLN A 17 16.56 -10.79 -17.32
C GLN A 17 16.38 -11.24 -15.87
N GLY A 18 15.95 -12.50 -15.67
CA GLY A 18 16.39 -13.32 -14.53
C GLY A 18 15.68 -13.11 -13.19
N THR A 19 14.63 -13.91 -12.98
CA THR A 19 14.30 -14.60 -11.72
C THR A 19 14.50 -13.86 -10.38
N ASP A 20 13.43 -13.28 -9.85
CA ASP A 20 13.20 -13.28 -8.39
C ASP A 20 11.74 -13.63 -8.08
N LYS A 21 11.35 -14.88 -8.34
CA LYS A 21 10.17 -15.48 -7.68
C LYS A 21 10.55 -15.78 -6.22
N ARG A 22 10.80 -14.74 -5.42
CA ARG A 22 10.80 -14.88 -3.97
C ARG A 22 9.39 -15.30 -3.57
N LEU A 23 9.26 -16.55 -3.13
CA LEU A 23 8.13 -16.97 -2.29
C LEU A 23 8.14 -16.05 -1.06
N THR A 24 7.36 -14.97 -1.13
CA THR A 24 7.07 -14.13 0.02
C THR A 24 5.94 -14.82 0.76
N SER A 25 6.22 -15.28 1.99
CA SER A 25 5.32 -16.12 2.78
C SER A 25 4.27 -15.32 3.54
N GLY A 26 4.36 -13.99 3.54
CA GLY A 26 3.41 -13.10 4.19
C GLY A 26 2.36 -12.52 3.24
N LYS A 27 1.28 -12.03 3.83
CA LYS A 27 0.15 -11.43 3.10
C LYS A 27 0.50 -10.00 2.67
N ILE A 28 -0.29 -9.46 1.76
CA ILE A 28 -0.21 -8.05 1.34
C ILE A 28 -1.35 -7.28 2.00
N LEU A 29 -1.05 -6.11 2.55
CA LEU A 29 -2.04 -5.14 3.01
C LEU A 29 -2.25 -4.07 1.92
N GLY A 30 -3.44 -4.02 1.35
CA GLY A 30 -3.91 -2.91 0.52
C GLY A 30 -4.49 -1.79 1.39
N ILE A 31 -4.15 -0.54 1.09
CA ILE A 31 -4.64 0.65 1.77
C ILE A 31 -5.25 1.61 0.75
N ASP A 32 -6.51 1.97 0.98
CA ASP A 32 -7.17 3.07 0.29
C ASP A 32 -7.26 4.27 1.24
N TYR A 33 -6.44 5.29 0.97
CA TYR A 33 -6.30 6.45 1.85
C TYR A 33 -7.39 7.49 1.57
N GLY A 34 -8.15 7.81 2.62
CA GLY A 34 -9.02 8.97 2.68
C GLY A 34 -8.77 9.78 3.95
N THR A 35 -8.97 11.09 3.87
CA THR A 35 -8.71 12.04 4.97
C THR A 35 -9.60 11.83 6.20
N ARG A 36 -10.73 11.13 6.04
CA ARG A 36 -11.64 10.75 7.14
C ARG A 36 -11.59 9.27 7.45
N ARG A 37 -11.57 8.43 6.40
CA ARG A 37 -11.63 6.97 6.52
C ARG A 37 -10.56 6.34 5.64
N ILE A 38 -9.95 5.27 6.14
CA ILE A 38 -8.90 4.53 5.46
C ILE A 38 -9.38 3.09 5.31
N GLY A 39 -9.62 2.67 4.07
CA GLY A 39 -10.01 1.31 3.74
C GLY A 39 -8.81 0.38 3.78
N LEU A 40 -8.97 -0.80 4.39
CA LEU A 40 -7.94 -1.83 4.46
C LEU A 40 -8.43 -3.11 3.79
N ALA A 41 -7.59 -3.70 2.97
CA ALA A 41 -7.80 -5.02 2.37
C ALA A 41 -6.57 -5.89 2.59
N ILE A 42 -6.76 -7.20 2.77
CA ILE A 42 -5.67 -8.14 2.94
C ILE A 42 -5.72 -9.22 1.87
N SER A 43 -4.56 -9.63 1.36
CA SER A 43 -4.50 -10.78 0.47
C SER A 43 -4.63 -12.10 1.23
N ASP A 44 -5.01 -13.16 0.53
CA ASP A 44 -4.72 -14.53 0.96
C ASP A 44 -3.20 -14.79 1.01
N SER A 45 -2.81 -15.92 1.59
CA SER A 45 -1.41 -16.35 1.68
C SER A 45 -0.76 -16.62 0.31
N GLY A 46 -1.57 -16.94 -0.71
CA GLY A 46 -1.12 -17.07 -2.09
C GLY A 46 -0.95 -15.74 -2.82
N GLN A 47 -1.31 -14.61 -2.19
CA GLN A 47 -1.35 -13.27 -2.79
C GLN A 47 -2.15 -13.22 -4.11
N SER A 48 -3.16 -14.09 -4.23
CA SER A 48 -3.99 -14.28 -5.41
C SER A 48 -5.30 -13.49 -5.36
N GLN A 49 -5.84 -13.27 -4.15
CA GLN A 49 -7.12 -12.61 -3.94
C GLN A 49 -7.05 -11.69 -2.73
N ALA A 50 -7.60 -10.47 -2.87
CA ALA A 50 -7.77 -9.53 -1.77
C ALA A 50 -9.19 -9.61 -1.17
N PHE A 51 -9.27 -9.44 0.15
CA PHE A 51 -10.50 -9.40 0.93
C PHE A 51 -10.55 -8.13 1.77
N VAL A 52 -11.74 -7.58 2.00
CA VAL A 52 -11.93 -6.47 2.94
C VAL A 52 -11.45 -6.90 4.32
N TYR A 53 -10.59 -6.08 4.94
CA TYR A 53 -10.08 -6.32 6.28
C TYR A 53 -10.80 -5.45 7.31
N ASP A 54 -10.74 -4.12 7.16
CA ASP A 54 -11.36 -3.16 8.08
C ASP A 54 -11.47 -1.77 7.43
N THR A 55 -12.12 -0.83 8.09
CA THR A 55 -12.05 0.60 7.77
C THR A 55 -11.71 1.41 9.02
N LEU A 56 -10.58 2.11 8.99
CA LEU A 56 -10.12 2.94 10.09
C LEU A 56 -10.64 4.38 9.95
N GLU A 57 -11.03 5.01 11.05
CA GLU A 57 -11.11 6.48 11.09
C GLU A 57 -9.67 7.06 11.10
N ALA A 58 -9.43 8.05 10.25
CA ALA A 58 -8.13 8.71 10.13
C ALA A 58 -7.85 9.57 11.37
N GLY A 59 -6.63 9.49 11.90
CA GLY A 59 -6.21 10.32 13.03
C GLY A 59 -4.92 9.85 13.69
N ALA A 60 -4.66 10.35 14.90
CA ALA A 60 -3.37 10.16 15.59
C ALA A 60 -2.97 8.68 15.82
N LYS A 61 -3.94 7.76 15.88
CA LYS A 61 -3.68 6.32 16.10
C LYS A 61 -3.58 5.50 14.82
N THR A 62 -3.73 6.11 13.65
CA THR A 62 -3.77 5.39 12.36
C THR A 62 -2.53 4.51 12.15
N PHE A 63 -1.34 5.08 12.27
CA PHE A 63 -0.11 4.32 12.00
C PHE A 63 0.13 3.20 13.02
N ALA A 64 -0.14 3.44 14.30
CA ALA A 64 -0.05 2.40 15.33
C ALA A 64 -1.01 1.23 15.06
N LYS A 65 -2.24 1.51 14.61
CA LYS A 65 -3.19 0.47 14.21
C LYS A 65 -2.70 -0.32 13.00
N ILE A 66 -2.21 0.38 11.97
CA ILE A 66 -1.67 -0.28 10.77
C ILE A 66 -0.48 -1.17 11.14
N LYS A 67 0.44 -0.69 11.98
CA LYS A 67 1.58 -1.49 12.47
C LYS A 67 1.12 -2.76 13.18
N ASN A 68 0.16 -2.64 14.10
CA ASN A 68 -0.39 -3.80 14.82
C ASN A 68 -1.03 -4.82 13.87
N ILE A 69 -1.72 -4.37 12.82
CA ILE A 69 -2.29 -5.25 11.78
C ILE A 69 -1.16 -5.95 11.03
N CYS A 70 -0.09 -5.23 10.70
CA CYS A 70 1.06 -5.80 10.00
C CYS A 70 1.72 -6.93 10.80
N ASP A 71 1.94 -6.70 12.09
CA ASP A 71 2.52 -7.68 13.00
C ASP A 71 1.58 -8.89 13.21
N LYS A 72 0.28 -8.64 13.40
CA LYS A 72 -0.72 -9.69 13.65
C LYS A 72 -0.95 -10.60 12.44
N GLU A 73 -1.04 -10.03 11.24
CA GLU A 73 -1.41 -10.75 10.03
C GLU A 73 -0.21 -11.24 9.21
N MET A 74 1.02 -10.99 9.71
CA MET A 74 2.26 -11.29 9.01
C MET A 74 2.28 -10.64 7.61
N ILE A 75 2.12 -9.32 7.60
CA ILE A 75 2.15 -8.53 6.35
C ILE A 75 3.60 -8.37 5.88
N ASP A 76 3.88 -8.87 4.68
CA ASP A 76 5.18 -8.72 4.05
C ASP A 76 5.28 -7.41 3.26
N LYS A 77 4.15 -6.96 2.72
CA LYS A 77 4.09 -5.80 1.81
C LYS A 77 2.84 -4.96 2.05
N ILE A 78 2.99 -3.65 2.00
CA ILE A 78 1.86 -2.71 1.89
C ILE A 78 1.81 -2.13 0.48
N VAL A 79 0.61 -2.07 -0.08
CA VAL A 79 0.29 -1.36 -1.33
C VAL A 79 -0.71 -0.25 -1.01
N VAL A 80 -0.41 0.98 -1.40
CA VAL A 80 -1.29 2.13 -1.16
C VAL A 80 -1.84 2.63 -2.50
N GLY A 81 -3.15 2.87 -2.55
CA GLY A 81 -3.81 3.49 -3.70
C GLY A 81 -3.31 4.92 -3.91
N LEU A 82 -2.95 5.26 -5.14
CA LEU A 82 -2.55 6.61 -5.50
C LEU A 82 -3.59 7.20 -6.47
N PRO A 83 -4.44 8.13 -6.00
CA PRO A 83 -5.43 8.75 -6.87
C PRO A 83 -4.72 9.68 -7.84
N LEU A 84 -4.92 9.50 -9.14
CA LEU A 84 -4.42 10.39 -10.19
C LEU A 84 -5.59 11.14 -10.82
N GLY A 85 -5.28 12.28 -11.45
CA GLY A 85 -6.24 12.99 -12.30
C GLY A 85 -6.64 12.15 -13.52
N LEU A 86 -7.68 12.56 -14.23
CA LEU A 86 -8.18 11.81 -15.39
C LEU A 86 -7.16 11.71 -16.53
N SER A 87 -6.22 12.65 -16.63
CA SER A 87 -5.09 12.60 -17.56
C SER A 87 -3.83 11.94 -16.97
N GLY A 88 -3.90 11.37 -15.77
CA GLY A 88 -2.81 10.67 -15.09
C GLY A 88 -1.84 11.57 -14.34
N GLU A 89 -2.10 12.88 -14.29
CA GLU A 89 -1.32 13.87 -13.56
C GLU A 89 -1.56 13.79 -12.05
N TYR A 90 -0.61 14.37 -11.31
CA TYR A 90 -0.75 14.54 -9.87
C TYR A 90 -1.74 15.65 -9.57
N THR A 91 -2.55 15.42 -8.55
CA THR A 91 -3.51 16.37 -7.99
C THR A 91 -3.20 16.59 -6.53
N GLN A 92 -3.88 17.55 -5.89
CA GLN A 92 -3.79 17.74 -4.44
C GLN A 92 -4.09 16.43 -3.66
N LYS A 93 -5.01 15.59 -4.15
CA LYS A 93 -5.31 14.29 -3.52
C LYS A 93 -4.17 13.30 -3.67
N THR A 94 -3.46 13.35 -4.79
CA THR A 94 -2.23 12.57 -5.01
C THR A 94 -1.16 12.98 -4.01
N GLU A 95 -0.93 14.28 -3.83
CA GLU A 95 0.04 14.82 -2.88
C GLU A 95 -0.28 14.43 -1.43
N GLU A 96 -1.56 14.55 -1.03
CA GLU A 96 -2.02 14.08 0.30
C GLU A 96 -1.71 12.59 0.52
N ALA A 97 -1.94 11.75 -0.49
CA ALA A 97 -1.65 10.32 -0.41
C ALA A 97 -0.14 10.03 -0.37
N VAL A 98 0.68 10.79 -1.11
CA VAL A 98 2.15 10.68 -1.04
C VAL A 98 2.67 11.04 0.34
N CYS A 99 2.22 12.16 0.93
CA CYS A 99 2.60 12.53 2.30
C CYS A 99 2.19 11.45 3.32
N PHE A 100 1.01 10.83 3.13
CA PHE A 100 0.59 9.71 3.97
C PHE A 100 1.53 8.50 3.81
N ILE A 101 1.95 8.16 2.60
CA ILE A 101 2.89 7.05 2.33
C ILE A 101 4.23 7.30 3.00
N GLU A 102 4.79 8.51 2.89
CA GLU A 102 6.05 8.87 3.54
C GLU A 102 5.95 8.77 5.07
N ALA A 103 4.86 9.27 5.65
CA ALA A 103 4.61 9.14 7.08
C ALA A 103 4.45 7.66 7.50
N LEU A 104 3.73 6.86 6.70
CA LEU A 104 3.53 5.44 6.93
C LEU A 104 4.87 4.68 6.93
N GLU A 105 5.73 4.94 5.95
CA GLU A 105 7.07 4.34 5.86
C GLU A 105 7.92 4.63 7.09
N ASN A 106 7.87 5.85 7.63
CA ASN A 106 8.66 6.21 8.80
C ASN A 106 8.12 5.62 10.11
N GLN A 107 6.82 5.30 10.17
CA GLN A 107 6.15 4.83 11.38
C GLN A 107 5.97 3.30 11.44
N THR A 108 6.17 2.60 10.31
CA THR A 108 5.93 1.15 10.20
C THR A 108 7.13 0.34 9.74
N LYS A 109 8.29 0.98 9.58
CA LYS A 109 9.57 0.29 9.48
C LYS A 109 9.90 -0.49 10.76
#